data_AF-A0A158QF06-F1
#
_entry.id   AF-A0A158QF06-F1
#
_cell.length_a   1.000
_cell.length_b   1.000
_cell.length_c   1.000
_cell.angle_alpha   90.00
_cell.angle_beta   90.00
_cell.angle_gamma   90.00
#
_symmetry.space_group_name_H-M   'P 1'
#
loop_
_entity.id
_entity.type
_entity.pdbx_description
1 polymer ?
#
loop_
_entity_poly.entity_id
_entity_poly.type
_entity_poly.pdbx_seq_one_letter_code
_entity_poly.pdbx_strand_id
1 'polypeptide(L)'
;MDERYKNLVDWMHVIVTSTKPPSSTQEEYDFSNDAVQRLKTEIASSITQSRENAVLIEELNDNISSKDLQISHLKSVISQLSSRGIRRLEDNFEEAQRESETMNATRIENSSLKKRLNYLELQLEEARNQLCQYEEKSSREKVDALKVNINFRQSLSNLLNHSAWVCSDSEEEILEVIRRVLTALTNKAEACSRLQIQSSELASQLAESERKFEHLENELLTLRAKQCRSLTKSVEFLDRTTYLDDSHERLLQFLRQLENRLPVDQSVFDEMSVADRRNFILDYVSKACTPSPAKSESELAPRLHKRVQRLQDDLVSRDLQLKTWQNKVAKLEEQLVLARKGEAEAVEKQTLAEQRANRLKKNEMETNRLKNEALQLKLQLKDKKDAKERLEESTQRVLQLEESVRNLEELKLRQANRIGELITCLETEKAATTKKLRQQEEEQRERFNTELREVNQMLDELRTESEELHNFRDIVGRLLGMRVDDLDEPSKEILHGVEKLLKESGSNSLHRSTTFIPRSISPRRVARGSSARMGSTHGKFIK
;
A
#
# COMPACT_ATOMS: atom_id res chain seq x y z
N MET A 1 -3.45 6.79 -35.38
CA MET A 1 -2.62 6.09 -34.38
C MET A 1 -3.46 4.94 -33.86
N ASP A 2 -3.07 3.71 -34.21
CA ASP A 2 -3.80 2.45 -33.95
C ASP A 2 -4.17 2.30 -32.46
N GLU A 3 -5.42 1.93 -32.16
CA GLU A 3 -5.94 1.69 -30.79
C GLU A 3 -5.11 0.71 -29.97
N ARG A 4 -4.34 -0.15 -30.64
CA ARG A 4 -3.39 -1.10 -30.03
C ARG A 4 -2.23 -0.41 -29.29
N TYR A 5 -1.86 0.81 -29.68
CA TYR A 5 -0.82 1.58 -29.01
C TYR A 5 -1.35 2.45 -27.86
N LYS A 6 -2.65 2.74 -27.84
CA LYS A 6 -3.28 3.54 -26.79
C LYS A 6 -3.28 2.79 -25.45
N ASN A 7 -3.60 1.50 -25.49
CA ASN A 7 -3.53 0.64 -24.31
C ASN A 7 -2.09 0.45 -23.81
N LEU A 8 -1.08 0.41 -24.69
CA LEU A 8 0.32 0.33 -24.29
C LEU A 8 0.80 1.63 -23.62
N VAL A 9 0.36 2.78 -24.15
CA VAL A 9 0.65 4.11 -23.61
C VAL A 9 -0.04 4.31 -22.26
N ASP A 10 -1.29 3.87 -22.10
CA ASP A 10 -2.02 3.91 -20.82
C ASP A 10 -1.37 2.98 -19.79
N TRP A 11 -0.86 1.82 -20.21
CA TRP A 11 -0.12 0.91 -19.33
C TRP A 11 1.23 1.50 -18.90
N MET A 12 1.96 2.13 -19.83
CA MET A 12 3.20 2.87 -19.51
C MET A 12 2.93 4.09 -18.62
N HIS A 13 1.78 4.75 -18.78
CA HIS A 13 1.37 5.89 -17.96
C HIS A 13 1.06 5.45 -16.52
N VAL A 14 0.45 4.28 -16.32
CA VAL A 14 0.24 3.69 -14.98
C VAL A 14 1.56 3.27 -14.33
N ILE A 15 2.52 2.73 -15.09
CA ILE A 15 3.85 2.39 -14.57
C ILE A 15 4.60 3.66 -14.13
N VAL A 16 4.57 4.73 -14.93
CA VAL A 16 5.25 6.00 -14.64
C VAL A 16 4.59 6.77 -13.49
N THR A 17 3.27 6.64 -13.31
CA THR A 17 2.53 7.29 -12.20
C THR A 17 2.46 6.45 -10.92
N SER A 18 2.73 5.15 -10.98
CA SER A 18 2.83 4.25 -9.81
C SER A 18 4.23 4.25 -9.18
N THR A 19 5.29 4.63 -9.92
CA THR A 19 6.60 4.90 -9.33
C THR A 19 6.62 6.28 -8.67
N LYS A 20 6.20 6.34 -7.40
CA LYS A 20 6.49 7.49 -6.52
C LYS A 20 8.00 7.80 -6.58
N PRO A 21 8.41 9.06 -6.75
CA PRO A 21 9.81 9.42 -6.58
C PRO A 21 10.21 9.22 -5.11
N PRO A 22 11.35 8.58 -4.80
CA PRO A 22 11.84 8.52 -3.44
C PRO A 22 12.30 9.92 -3.04
N SER A 23 11.65 10.46 -2.01
CA SER A 23 12.16 11.57 -1.24
C SER A 23 13.57 11.26 -0.75
N SER A 24 14.47 12.20 -0.99
CA SER A 24 15.87 12.20 -0.58
C SER A 24 16.03 12.00 0.93
N THR A 25 16.20 10.76 1.34
CA THR A 25 16.95 10.39 2.55
C THR A 25 17.71 9.12 2.22
N GLN A 26 19.01 9.21 2.46
CA GLN A 26 20.04 8.22 2.23
C GLN A 26 19.69 6.89 2.91
N GLU A 27 19.07 5.98 2.18
CA GLU A 27 19.07 4.54 2.45
C GLU A 27 19.58 3.83 1.20
N GLU A 28 20.58 3.00 1.43
CA GLU A 28 21.27 2.15 0.46
C GLU A 28 20.22 1.20 -0.15
N TYR A 29 19.72 1.54 -1.34
CA TYR A 29 18.82 0.66 -2.08
C TYR A 29 19.63 -0.46 -2.71
N ASP A 30 19.64 -1.61 -2.04
CA ASP A 30 20.01 -2.87 -2.65
C ASP A 30 19.00 -3.17 -3.78
N PHE A 31 19.47 -3.09 -5.03
CA PHE A 31 18.83 -3.71 -6.19
C PHE A 31 18.94 -5.24 -6.08
N SER A 32 18.40 -5.83 -5.00
CA SER A 32 18.33 -7.28 -4.85
C SER A 32 17.31 -7.84 -5.85
N ASN A 33 17.67 -8.94 -6.49
CA ASN A 33 16.82 -9.69 -7.43
C ASN A 33 15.43 -9.99 -6.83
N ASP A 34 15.33 -10.12 -5.51
CA ASP A 34 14.07 -10.33 -4.78
C ASP A 34 13.10 -9.16 -4.87
N ALA A 35 13.58 -7.91 -4.87
CA ALA A 35 12.72 -6.73 -4.99
C ALA A 35 12.09 -6.66 -6.40
N VAL A 36 12.86 -7.03 -7.42
CA VAL A 36 12.39 -7.12 -8.81
C VAL A 36 11.38 -8.25 -8.99
N GLN A 37 11.58 -9.41 -8.35
CA GLN A 37 10.62 -10.51 -8.41
C GLN A 37 9.28 -10.17 -7.72
N ARG A 38 9.30 -9.48 -6.57
CA ARG A 38 8.07 -9.03 -5.90
C ARG A 38 7.26 -8.08 -6.78
N LEU A 39 7.93 -7.11 -7.40
CA LEU A 39 7.28 -6.18 -8.31
C LEU A 39 6.66 -6.91 -9.52
N LYS A 40 7.36 -7.91 -10.06
CA LYS A 40 6.86 -8.76 -11.15
C LYS A 40 5.62 -9.56 -10.75
N THR A 41 5.59 -10.12 -9.54
CA THR A 41 4.42 -10.85 -9.03
C THR A 41 3.22 -9.93 -8.79
N GLU A 42 3.46 -8.72 -8.31
CA GLU A 42 2.40 -7.74 -8.01
C GLU A 42 1.79 -7.18 -9.30
N ILE A 43 2.61 -6.92 -10.32
CA ILE A 43 2.15 -6.57 -11.67
C ILE A 43 1.32 -7.72 -12.27
N ALA A 44 1.77 -8.96 -12.14
CA ALA A 44 1.02 -10.12 -12.64
C ALA A 44 -0.36 -10.25 -11.97
N SER A 45 -0.43 -10.05 -10.65
CA SER A 45 -1.69 -10.07 -9.89
C SER A 45 -2.64 -8.93 -10.29
N SER A 46 -2.13 -7.75 -10.57
CA SER A 46 -2.93 -6.61 -11.03
C SER A 46 -3.51 -6.85 -12.44
N ILE A 47 -2.72 -7.47 -13.33
CA ILE A 47 -3.20 -7.86 -14.67
C ILE A 47 -4.31 -8.91 -14.58
N THR A 48 -4.19 -9.92 -13.72
CA THR A 48 -5.23 -10.95 -13.57
C THR A 48 -6.52 -10.35 -13.04
N GLN A 49 -6.45 -9.49 -12.03
CA GLN A 49 -7.62 -8.81 -11.48
C GLN A 49 -8.28 -7.87 -12.51
N SER A 50 -7.49 -7.17 -13.33
CA SER A 50 -8.02 -6.34 -14.42
C SER A 50 -8.74 -7.17 -15.48
N ARG A 51 -8.27 -8.38 -15.78
CA ARG A 51 -8.94 -9.30 -16.72
C ARG A 51 -10.25 -9.85 -16.14
N GLU A 52 -10.27 -10.20 -14.85
CA GLU A 52 -11.49 -10.65 -14.17
C GLU A 52 -12.57 -9.55 -14.16
N ASN A 53 -12.18 -8.30 -13.89
CA ASN A 53 -13.10 -7.16 -13.96
C ASN A 53 -13.65 -6.94 -15.38
N ALA A 54 -12.85 -7.16 -16.42
CA ALA A 54 -13.31 -7.03 -17.81
C ALA A 54 -14.38 -8.08 -18.16
N VAL A 55 -14.19 -9.32 -17.71
CA VAL A 55 -15.17 -10.41 -17.90
C VAL A 55 -16.49 -10.10 -17.18
N LEU A 56 -16.43 -9.60 -15.94
CA LEU A 56 -17.62 -9.21 -15.18
C LEU A 56 -18.42 -8.07 -15.86
N ILE A 57 -17.73 -7.12 -16.50
CA ILE A 57 -18.38 -6.05 -17.25
C ILE A 57 -19.07 -6.60 -18.50
N GLU A 58 -18.47 -7.57 -19.18
CA GLU A 58 -19.05 -8.23 -20.35
C GLU A 58 -20.32 -9.03 -19.97
N GLU A 59 -20.28 -9.80 -18.88
CA GLU A 59 -21.45 -10.53 -18.36
C GLU A 59 -22.62 -9.61 -17.93
N LEU A 60 -22.30 -8.42 -17.39
CA LEU A 60 -23.31 -7.42 -17.05
C LEU A 60 -23.96 -6.82 -18.31
N ASN A 61 -23.18 -6.55 -19.35
CA ASN A 61 -23.71 -6.06 -20.64
C ASN A 61 -24.62 -7.08 -21.33
N ASP A 62 -24.27 -8.37 -21.29
CA ASP A 62 -25.11 -9.44 -21.83
C ASP A 62 -26.44 -9.56 -21.06
N ASN A 63 -26.40 -9.40 -19.74
CA ASN A 63 -27.60 -9.36 -18.91
C ASN A 63 -28.51 -8.18 -19.24
N ILE A 64 -27.94 -6.98 -19.41
CA ILE A 64 -28.71 -5.78 -19.80
C ILE A 64 -29.38 -6.00 -21.16
N SER A 65 -28.63 -6.50 -22.14
CA SER A 65 -29.14 -6.77 -23.49
C SER A 65 -30.29 -7.79 -23.48
N SER A 66 -30.17 -8.84 -22.67
CA SER A 66 -31.23 -9.85 -22.48
C SER A 66 -32.50 -9.23 -21.87
N LYS A 67 -32.35 -8.33 -20.89
CA LYS A 67 -33.48 -7.65 -20.25
C LYS A 67 -34.17 -6.66 -21.19
N ASP A 68 -33.43 -5.95 -22.03
CA ASP A 68 -34.02 -5.06 -23.04
C ASP A 68 -34.84 -5.83 -24.08
N LEU A 69 -34.40 -7.04 -24.43
CA LEU A 69 -35.16 -7.93 -25.30
C LEU A 69 -36.48 -8.37 -24.66
N GLN A 70 -36.47 -8.71 -23.36
CA GLN A 70 -37.67 -9.05 -22.59
C GLN A 70 -38.64 -7.87 -22.50
N ILE A 71 -38.14 -6.67 -22.26
CA ILE A 71 -38.96 -5.44 -22.20
C ILE A 71 -39.60 -5.17 -23.56
N SER A 72 -38.85 -5.33 -24.64
CA SER A 72 -39.37 -5.15 -26.01
C SER A 72 -40.47 -6.15 -26.34
N HIS A 73 -40.30 -7.41 -25.93
CA HIS A 73 -41.33 -8.44 -26.08
C HIS A 73 -42.60 -8.11 -25.28
N LEU A 74 -42.46 -7.69 -24.01
CA LEU A 74 -43.61 -7.30 -23.17
C LEU A 74 -44.36 -6.09 -23.73
N LYS A 75 -43.63 -5.08 -24.24
CA LYS A 75 -44.24 -3.93 -24.93
C LYS A 75 -45.06 -4.38 -26.15
N SER A 76 -44.52 -5.31 -26.95
CA SER A 76 -45.25 -5.87 -28.10
C SER A 76 -46.53 -6.60 -27.68
N VAL A 77 -46.45 -7.44 -26.65
CA VAL A 77 -47.63 -8.16 -26.11
C VAL A 77 -48.69 -7.19 -25.60
N ILE A 78 -48.28 -6.13 -24.88
CA ILE A 78 -49.20 -5.08 -24.41
C ILE A 78 -49.86 -4.39 -25.60
N SER A 79 -49.11 -3.99 -26.63
CA SER A 79 -49.68 -3.37 -27.84
C SER A 79 -50.64 -4.31 -28.57
N GLN A 80 -50.34 -5.60 -28.65
CA GLN A 80 -51.23 -6.61 -29.26
C GLN A 80 -52.53 -6.77 -28.46
N LEU A 81 -52.45 -6.83 -27.13
CA LEU A 81 -53.61 -6.93 -26.25
C LEU A 81 -54.46 -5.67 -26.28
N SER A 82 -53.85 -4.47 -26.29
CA SER A 82 -54.57 -3.21 -26.48
C SER A 82 -55.29 -3.17 -27.83
N SER A 83 -54.66 -3.66 -28.91
CA SER A 83 -55.31 -3.73 -30.24
C SER A 83 -56.42 -4.79 -30.34
N ARG A 84 -56.38 -5.83 -29.50
CA ARG A 84 -57.43 -6.85 -29.37
C ARG A 84 -58.59 -6.40 -28.48
N GLY A 85 -58.31 -5.59 -27.47
CA GLY A 85 -59.33 -4.97 -26.61
C GLY A 85 -60.16 -3.94 -27.38
N ILE A 86 -59.51 -3.15 -28.25
CA ILE A 86 -60.21 -2.16 -29.09
C ILE A 86 -61.07 -2.85 -30.17
N ARG A 87 -60.59 -3.95 -30.77
CA ARG A 87 -61.36 -4.70 -31.79
C ARG A 87 -62.56 -5.48 -31.26
N ARG A 88 -62.62 -5.81 -29.95
CA ARG A 88 -63.79 -6.48 -29.35
C ARG A 88 -64.89 -5.51 -28.89
N LEU A 89 -64.64 -4.20 -28.96
CA LEU A 89 -65.64 -3.17 -28.66
C LEU A 89 -66.48 -2.79 -29.90
N GLU A 90 -66.10 -3.26 -31.09
CA GLU A 90 -66.80 -2.96 -32.35
C GLU A 90 -67.72 -4.10 -32.83
N ASP A 91 -67.55 -5.34 -32.32
CA ASP A 91 -68.36 -6.49 -32.76
C ASP A 91 -69.28 -7.02 -31.64
N ASN A 92 -70.57 -6.71 -31.83
CA ASN A 92 -71.79 -7.40 -31.37
C ASN A 92 -72.17 -7.38 -29.88
N PHE A 93 -73.23 -6.60 -29.62
CA PHE A 93 -74.19 -6.72 -28.52
C PHE A 93 -74.90 -8.09 -28.57
N GLU A 94 -74.66 -8.94 -27.56
CA GLU A 94 -75.65 -9.77 -26.83
C GLU A 94 -74.95 -10.92 -26.08
N GLU A 95 -74.43 -10.70 -24.86
CA GLU A 95 -74.39 -11.74 -23.79
C GLU A 95 -74.14 -11.14 -22.38
N ALA A 96 -75.05 -10.27 -21.94
CA ALA A 96 -74.87 -9.40 -20.77
C ALA A 96 -74.74 -10.07 -19.37
N GLN A 97 -74.73 -11.40 -19.26
CA GLN A 97 -74.65 -12.09 -17.96
C GLN A 97 -73.36 -12.91 -17.74
N ARG A 98 -72.66 -13.33 -18.81
CA ARG A 98 -71.24 -13.78 -18.71
C ARG A 98 -70.25 -12.64 -18.90
N GLU A 99 -70.67 -11.53 -19.50
CA GLU A 99 -69.87 -10.30 -19.68
C GLU A 99 -69.59 -9.56 -18.36
N SER A 100 -70.47 -9.63 -17.36
CA SER A 100 -70.29 -8.91 -16.08
C SER A 100 -69.19 -9.54 -15.20
N GLU A 101 -69.10 -10.87 -15.18
CA GLU A 101 -68.07 -11.59 -14.42
C GLU A 101 -66.71 -11.52 -15.11
N THR A 102 -66.67 -11.61 -16.44
CA THR A 102 -65.45 -11.40 -17.24
C THR A 102 -64.99 -9.95 -17.23
N MET A 103 -65.91 -8.97 -17.19
CA MET A 103 -65.56 -7.55 -16.99
C MET A 103 -64.99 -7.27 -15.60
N ASN A 104 -65.52 -7.89 -14.54
CA ASN A 104 -64.97 -7.69 -13.20
C ASN A 104 -63.59 -8.35 -13.06
N ALA A 105 -63.39 -9.55 -13.63
CA ALA A 105 -62.08 -10.20 -13.67
C ALA A 105 -61.05 -9.37 -14.47
N THR A 106 -61.41 -8.90 -15.67
CA THR A 106 -60.54 -8.07 -16.50
C THR A 106 -60.29 -6.68 -15.90
N ARG A 107 -61.23 -6.13 -15.12
CA ARG A 107 -61.05 -4.86 -14.40
C ARG A 107 -60.12 -5.01 -13.21
N ILE A 108 -60.20 -6.12 -12.47
CA ILE A 108 -59.26 -6.45 -11.39
C ILE A 108 -57.87 -6.71 -11.97
N GLU A 109 -57.78 -7.48 -13.06
CA GLU A 109 -56.51 -7.74 -13.76
C GLU A 109 -55.90 -6.45 -14.30
N ASN A 110 -56.68 -5.58 -14.96
CA ASN A 110 -56.23 -4.25 -15.38
C ASN A 110 -55.78 -3.38 -14.20
N SER A 111 -56.46 -3.44 -13.05
CA SER A 111 -56.03 -2.69 -11.86
C SER A 111 -54.68 -3.19 -11.33
N SER A 112 -54.45 -4.50 -11.39
CA SER A 112 -53.19 -5.13 -10.96
C SER A 112 -52.04 -4.83 -11.92
N LEU A 113 -52.30 -4.89 -13.23
CA LEU A 113 -51.35 -4.55 -14.28
C LEU A 113 -51.02 -3.06 -14.26
N LYS A 114 -51.98 -2.19 -13.98
CA LYS A 114 -51.76 -0.75 -13.84
C LYS A 114 -50.90 -0.42 -12.61
N LYS A 115 -51.10 -1.11 -11.49
CA LYS A 115 -50.21 -0.99 -10.31
C LYS A 115 -48.79 -1.49 -10.62
N ARG A 116 -48.66 -2.60 -11.33
CA ARG A 116 -47.38 -3.16 -11.78
C ARG A 116 -46.65 -2.21 -12.74
N LEU A 117 -47.40 -1.58 -13.66
CA LEU A 117 -46.89 -0.61 -14.62
C LEU A 117 -46.38 0.65 -13.91
N ASN A 118 -47.16 1.21 -12.97
CA ASN A 118 -46.71 2.35 -12.17
C ASN A 118 -45.46 2.02 -11.33
N TYR A 119 -45.35 0.81 -10.79
CA TYR A 119 -44.16 0.38 -10.06
C TYR A 119 -42.92 0.27 -10.97
N LEU A 120 -43.10 -0.26 -12.19
CA LEU A 120 -42.01 -0.35 -13.17
C LEU A 120 -41.62 1.02 -13.74
N GLU A 121 -42.57 1.94 -13.92
CA GLU A 121 -42.29 3.33 -14.29
C GLU A 121 -41.48 4.04 -13.21
N LEU A 122 -41.83 3.83 -11.93
CA LEU A 122 -41.06 4.39 -10.82
C LEU A 122 -39.62 3.84 -10.79
N GLN A 123 -39.44 2.52 -10.99
CA GLN A 123 -38.10 1.95 -11.08
C GLN A 123 -37.31 2.40 -12.30
N LEU A 124 -37.96 2.63 -13.44
CA LEU A 124 -37.31 3.19 -14.62
C LEU A 124 -36.86 4.64 -14.38
N GLU A 125 -37.67 5.42 -13.68
CA GLU A 125 -37.32 6.80 -13.34
C GLU A 125 -36.17 6.84 -12.31
N GLU A 126 -36.16 5.94 -11.34
CA GLU A 126 -35.02 5.77 -10.42
C GLU A 126 -33.74 5.34 -11.17
N ALA A 127 -33.83 4.39 -12.11
CA ALA A 127 -32.69 3.95 -12.91
C ALA A 127 -32.15 5.06 -13.83
N ARG A 128 -33.04 5.86 -14.44
CA ARG A 128 -32.66 7.05 -15.23
C ARG A 128 -31.96 8.09 -14.38
N ASN A 129 -32.48 8.37 -13.19
CA ASN A 129 -31.85 9.30 -12.26
C ASN A 129 -30.47 8.81 -11.79
N GLN A 130 -30.30 7.51 -11.57
CA GLN A 130 -28.99 6.93 -11.28
C GLN A 130 -28.02 7.07 -12.46
N LEU A 131 -28.47 6.79 -13.68
CA LEU A 131 -27.67 6.97 -14.91
C LEU A 131 -27.21 8.42 -15.09
N CYS A 132 -28.11 9.40 -14.95
CA CYS A 132 -27.74 10.81 -15.00
C CYS A 132 -26.69 11.17 -13.94
N GLN A 133 -26.81 10.65 -12.72
CA GLN A 133 -25.80 10.88 -11.67
C GLN A 133 -24.45 10.23 -12.00
N TYR A 134 -24.43 9.06 -12.65
CA TYR A 134 -23.18 8.42 -13.09
C TYR A 134 -22.54 9.17 -14.26
N GLU A 135 -23.32 9.66 -15.22
CA GLU A 135 -22.83 10.47 -16.34
C GLU A 135 -22.28 11.83 -15.87
N GLU A 136 -22.94 12.49 -14.92
CA GLU A 136 -22.44 13.72 -14.31
C GLU A 136 -21.14 13.49 -13.52
N LYS A 137 -21.05 12.41 -12.75
CA LYS A 137 -19.82 12.03 -12.03
C LYS A 137 -18.68 11.73 -13.00
N SER A 138 -18.92 10.94 -14.05
CA SER A 138 -17.93 10.61 -15.09
C SER A 138 -17.45 11.86 -15.85
N SER A 139 -18.36 12.78 -16.16
CA SER A 139 -18.03 14.04 -16.82
C SER A 139 -17.19 14.96 -15.92
N ARG A 140 -17.52 15.02 -14.62
CA ARG A 140 -16.77 15.80 -13.64
C ARG A 140 -15.36 15.25 -13.41
N GLU A 141 -15.23 13.93 -13.31
CA GLU A 141 -13.92 13.26 -13.18
C GLU A 141 -13.01 13.51 -14.39
N LYS A 142 -13.54 13.49 -15.61
CA LYS A 142 -12.77 13.83 -16.83
C LYS A 142 -12.31 15.28 -16.85
N VAL A 143 -13.16 16.22 -16.44
CA VAL A 143 -12.80 17.65 -16.36
C VAL A 143 -11.75 17.90 -15.27
N ASP A 144 -11.86 17.23 -14.13
CA ASP A 144 -10.91 17.37 -13.03
C ASP A 144 -9.54 16.74 -13.42
N ALA A 145 -9.52 15.60 -14.11
CA ALA A 145 -8.30 15.01 -14.65
C ALA A 145 -7.58 15.92 -15.66
N LEU A 146 -8.32 16.57 -16.57
CA LEU A 146 -7.76 17.54 -17.51
C LEU A 146 -7.16 18.77 -16.81
N LYS A 147 -7.83 19.29 -15.79
CA LYS A 147 -7.31 20.42 -14.98
C LYS A 147 -6.03 20.06 -14.24
N VAL A 148 -5.97 18.88 -13.63
CA VAL A 148 -4.76 18.39 -12.94
C VAL A 148 -3.60 18.27 -13.94
N ASN A 149 -3.86 17.75 -15.13
CA ASN A 149 -2.84 17.59 -16.16
C ASN A 149 -2.31 18.95 -16.70
N ILE A 150 -3.18 19.94 -16.89
CA ILE A 150 -2.78 21.30 -17.30
C ILE A 150 -1.93 21.95 -16.19
N ASN A 151 -2.37 21.88 -14.93
CA ASN A 151 -1.64 22.44 -13.79
C ASN A 151 -0.26 21.78 -13.60
N PHE A 152 -0.18 20.46 -13.84
CA PHE A 152 1.08 19.73 -13.82
C PHE A 152 2.03 20.22 -14.91
N ARG A 153 1.56 20.32 -16.17
CA ARG A 153 2.37 20.83 -17.29
C ARG A 153 2.88 22.25 -17.04
N GLN A 154 2.01 23.13 -16.54
CA GLN A 154 2.40 24.50 -16.15
C GLN A 154 3.44 24.51 -15.03
N SER A 155 3.28 23.67 -14.01
CA SER A 155 4.26 23.57 -12.91
C SER A 155 5.63 23.10 -13.42
N LEU A 156 5.64 22.16 -14.37
CA LEU A 156 6.84 21.56 -14.93
C LEU A 156 7.57 22.53 -15.89
N SER A 157 6.81 23.20 -16.76
CA SER A 157 7.29 24.30 -17.60
C SER A 157 7.89 25.44 -16.75
N ASN A 158 7.20 25.87 -15.69
CA ASN A 158 7.72 26.85 -14.75
C ASN A 158 9.03 26.39 -14.12
N LEU A 159 9.12 25.14 -13.64
CA LEU A 159 10.35 24.61 -13.05
C LEU A 159 11.52 24.62 -14.03
N LEU A 160 11.28 24.19 -15.28
CA LEU A 160 12.28 24.21 -16.34
C LEU A 160 12.75 25.64 -16.63
N ASN A 161 11.81 26.60 -16.72
CA ASN A 161 12.11 28.01 -16.91
C ASN A 161 12.94 28.61 -15.74
N HIS A 162 12.66 28.24 -14.49
CA HIS A 162 13.46 28.66 -13.33
C HIS A 162 14.90 28.13 -13.40
N SER A 163 15.09 26.94 -13.99
CA SER A 163 16.41 26.34 -14.22
C SER A 163 17.10 26.85 -15.50
N ALA A 164 16.64 27.98 -16.06
CA ALA A 164 17.14 28.64 -17.28
C ALA A 164 16.94 27.83 -18.58
N TRP A 165 16.05 26.85 -18.59
CA TRP A 165 15.63 26.14 -19.79
C TRP A 165 14.31 26.72 -20.29
N VAL A 166 14.36 27.42 -21.42
CA VAL A 166 13.16 28.00 -22.04
C VAL A 166 12.20 26.89 -22.47
N CYS A 167 11.02 26.86 -21.87
CA CYS A 167 9.99 25.85 -22.08
C CYS A 167 8.59 26.48 -22.06
N SER A 168 7.75 26.10 -23.02
CA SER A 168 6.30 26.40 -22.98
C SER A 168 5.52 25.31 -22.23
N ASP A 169 4.23 25.57 -21.97
CA ASP A 169 3.34 24.63 -21.28
C ASP A 169 2.82 23.49 -22.19
N SER A 170 3.32 23.40 -23.44
CA SER A 170 2.96 22.32 -24.36
C SER A 170 3.71 21.02 -24.02
N GLU A 171 3.05 19.88 -24.19
CA GLU A 171 3.58 18.57 -23.78
C GLU A 171 4.79 18.17 -24.62
N GLU A 172 4.72 18.41 -25.93
CA GLU A 172 5.80 18.11 -26.87
C GLU A 172 7.05 18.94 -26.58
N GLU A 173 6.89 20.22 -26.23
CA GLU A 173 8.03 21.10 -25.92
C GLU A 173 8.64 20.77 -24.56
N ILE A 174 7.82 20.48 -23.55
CA ILE A 174 8.29 19.99 -22.24
C ILE A 174 9.14 18.73 -22.41
N LEU A 175 8.64 17.75 -23.16
CA LEU A 175 9.39 16.51 -23.41
C LEU A 175 10.72 16.77 -24.12
N GLU A 176 10.75 17.68 -25.09
CA GLU A 176 11.97 17.99 -25.84
C GLU A 176 12.99 18.78 -25.01
N VAL A 177 12.53 19.68 -24.13
CA VAL A 177 13.40 20.36 -23.16
C VAL A 177 13.96 19.37 -22.15
N ILE A 178 13.14 18.45 -21.63
CA ILE A 178 13.60 17.38 -20.72
C ILE A 178 14.66 16.51 -21.38
N ARG A 179 14.48 16.11 -22.66
CA ARG A 179 15.51 15.36 -23.39
C ARG A 179 16.82 16.13 -23.46
N ARG A 180 16.78 17.43 -23.76
CA ARG A 180 17.97 18.29 -23.79
C ARG A 180 18.63 18.45 -22.41
N VAL A 181 17.84 18.53 -21.34
CA VAL A 181 18.36 18.56 -19.96
C VAL A 181 19.07 17.24 -19.65
N LEU A 182 18.48 16.10 -20.00
CA LEU A 182 19.06 14.78 -19.76
C LEU A 182 20.36 14.57 -20.55
N THR A 183 20.44 14.99 -21.81
CA THR A 183 21.69 14.93 -22.58
C THR A 183 22.77 15.86 -22.00
N ALA A 184 22.40 17.04 -21.52
CA ALA A 184 23.35 17.94 -20.86
C ALA A 184 23.87 17.36 -19.53
N LEU A 185 23.00 16.71 -18.73
CA LEU A 185 23.39 16.08 -17.48
C LEU A 185 24.29 14.87 -17.69
N THR A 186 23.98 14.02 -18.67
CA THR A 186 24.83 12.86 -19.04
C THR A 186 26.21 13.31 -19.52
N ASN A 187 26.27 14.32 -20.40
CA ASN A 187 27.55 14.90 -20.85
C ASN A 187 28.39 15.46 -19.68
N LYS A 188 27.76 16.11 -18.70
CA LYS A 188 28.44 16.59 -17.48
C LYS A 188 28.92 15.43 -16.61
N ALA A 189 28.12 14.38 -16.45
CA ALA A 189 28.51 13.19 -15.68
C ALA A 189 29.72 12.48 -16.29
N GLU A 190 29.76 12.35 -17.62
CA GLU A 190 30.92 11.82 -18.33
C GLU A 190 32.16 12.72 -18.17
N ALA A 191 32.00 14.04 -18.23
CA ALA A 191 33.10 14.97 -17.99
C ALA A 191 33.66 14.86 -16.56
N CYS A 192 32.80 14.73 -15.55
CA CYS A 192 33.21 14.46 -14.17
C CYS A 192 33.95 13.12 -14.05
N SER A 193 33.47 12.08 -14.74
CA SER A 193 34.13 10.78 -14.75
C SER A 193 35.53 10.86 -15.36
N ARG A 194 35.71 11.61 -16.47
CA ARG A 194 37.02 11.87 -17.07
C ARG A 194 37.96 12.62 -16.12
N LEU A 195 37.46 13.67 -15.46
CA LEU A 195 38.24 14.42 -14.46
C LEU A 195 38.64 13.56 -13.26
N GLN A 196 37.75 12.66 -12.82
CA GLN A 196 38.04 11.73 -11.74
C GLN A 196 39.16 10.76 -12.12
N ILE A 197 39.14 10.22 -13.35
CA ILE A 197 40.23 9.38 -13.88
C ILE A 197 41.54 10.16 -13.89
N GLN A 198 41.55 11.39 -14.44
CA GLN A 198 42.74 12.25 -14.46
C GLN A 198 43.27 12.56 -13.05
N SER A 199 42.38 12.83 -12.10
CA SER A 199 42.75 13.07 -10.70
C SER A 199 43.38 11.82 -10.07
N SER A 200 42.87 10.62 -10.37
CA SER A 200 43.43 9.37 -9.87
C SER A 200 44.81 9.07 -10.48
N GLU A 201 45.00 9.40 -11.76
CA GLU A 201 46.28 9.25 -12.44
C GLU A 201 47.34 10.21 -11.86
N LEU A 202 47.00 11.49 -11.66
CA LEU A 202 47.89 12.44 -11.00
C LEU A 202 48.24 12.03 -9.56
N ALA A 203 47.27 11.51 -8.80
CA ALA A 203 47.53 10.98 -7.47
C ALA A 203 48.51 9.79 -7.50
N SER A 204 48.39 8.91 -8.50
CA SER A 204 49.32 7.79 -8.68
C SER A 204 50.74 8.26 -9.05
N GLN A 205 50.86 9.28 -9.91
CA GLN A 205 52.14 9.87 -10.28
C GLN A 205 52.82 10.57 -9.10
N LEU A 206 52.03 11.26 -8.26
CA LEU A 206 52.52 11.87 -7.02
C LEU A 206 53.02 10.82 -6.04
N ALA A 207 52.27 9.74 -5.82
CA ALA A 207 52.71 8.64 -4.96
C ALA A 207 54.00 7.98 -5.49
N GLU A 208 54.19 7.90 -6.81
CA GLU A 208 55.43 7.38 -7.38
C GLU A 208 56.61 8.35 -7.20
N SER A 209 56.40 9.66 -7.30
CA SER A 209 57.44 10.65 -7.06
C SER A 209 57.83 10.73 -5.58
N GLU A 210 56.88 10.61 -4.66
CA GLU A 210 57.13 10.49 -3.22
C GLU A 210 58.01 9.27 -2.90
N ARG A 211 57.71 8.10 -3.47
CA ARG A 211 58.56 6.90 -3.31
C ARG A 211 59.97 7.11 -3.85
N LYS A 212 60.11 7.77 -5.00
CA LYS A 212 61.42 8.10 -5.58
C LYS A 212 62.20 9.06 -4.67
N PHE A 213 61.53 10.04 -4.08
CA PHE A 213 62.13 10.97 -3.15
C PHE A 213 62.59 10.28 -1.86
N GLU A 214 61.75 9.42 -1.28
CA GLU A 214 62.09 8.61 -0.11
C GLU A 214 63.28 7.68 -0.39
N HIS A 215 63.36 7.11 -1.59
CA HIS A 215 64.52 6.30 -2.00
C HIS A 215 65.82 7.13 -2.04
N LEU A 216 65.79 8.31 -2.66
CA LEU A 216 66.95 9.22 -2.73
C LEU A 216 67.36 9.72 -1.34
N GLU A 217 66.40 10.02 -0.47
CA GLU A 217 66.67 10.43 0.91
C GLU A 217 67.39 9.32 1.69
N ASN A 218 66.91 8.07 1.54
CA ASN A 218 67.57 6.91 2.13
C ASN A 218 68.99 6.71 1.57
N GLU A 219 69.20 6.84 0.26
CA GLU A 219 70.55 6.78 -0.33
C GLU A 219 71.48 7.84 0.25
N LEU A 220 71.02 9.10 0.36
CA LEU A 220 71.80 10.19 0.97
C LEU A 220 72.16 9.89 2.43
N LEU A 221 71.23 9.35 3.21
CA LEU A 221 71.49 8.92 4.59
C LEU A 221 72.56 7.81 4.62
N THR A 222 72.51 6.83 3.71
CA THR A 222 73.53 5.78 3.65
C THR A 222 74.90 6.31 3.24
N LEU A 223 74.97 7.25 2.30
CA LEU A 223 76.22 7.91 1.88
C LEU A 223 76.81 8.72 3.04
N ARG A 224 75.99 9.46 3.76
CA ARG A 224 76.41 10.21 4.96
C ARG A 224 76.94 9.28 6.04
N ALA A 225 76.27 8.15 6.29
CA ALA A 225 76.74 7.13 7.23
C ALA A 225 78.08 6.50 6.80
N LYS A 226 78.27 6.24 5.51
CA LYS A 226 79.55 5.76 4.94
C LYS A 226 80.67 6.79 5.11
N GLN A 227 80.39 8.07 4.85
CA GLN A 227 81.35 9.18 5.02
C GLN A 227 81.73 9.39 6.50
N CYS A 228 80.76 9.31 7.42
CA CYS A 228 81.06 9.33 8.85
C CYS A 228 81.96 8.15 9.25
N ARG A 229 81.69 6.94 8.73
CA ARG A 229 82.54 5.76 8.97
C ARG A 229 83.94 5.89 8.34
N SER A 230 84.09 6.52 7.18
CA SER A 230 85.40 6.76 6.57
C SER A 230 86.19 7.80 7.35
N LEU A 231 85.57 8.90 7.78
CA LEU A 231 86.19 9.92 8.64
C LEU A 231 86.61 9.36 10.00
N THR A 232 85.89 8.36 10.53
CA THR A 232 86.27 7.68 11.78
C THR A 232 87.44 6.71 11.60
N LYS A 233 87.71 6.25 10.37
CA LYS A 233 88.85 5.38 10.03
C LYS A 233 90.05 6.14 9.47
N SER A 234 89.86 7.37 8.97
CA SER A 234 90.93 8.25 8.49
C SER A 234 91.19 9.40 9.46
N VAL A 235 91.56 9.06 10.70
CA VAL A 235 92.49 9.89 11.47
C VAL A 235 93.84 9.16 11.42
N GLU A 236 94.31 8.94 10.19
CA GLU A 236 95.70 8.55 9.95
C GLU A 236 96.46 9.82 9.58
N PHE A 237 97.62 9.94 10.22
CA PHE A 237 98.56 11.02 10.15
C PHE A 237 98.74 11.52 8.72
N LEU A 238 98.49 12.81 8.52
CA LEU A 238 98.95 13.51 7.31
C LEU A 238 100.45 13.26 7.17
N ASP A 239 100.85 12.63 6.06
CA ASP A 239 102.22 12.31 5.70
C ASP A 239 103.12 13.55 5.77
N ARG A 240 103.87 13.66 6.88
CA ARG A 240 104.90 14.69 7.10
C ARG A 240 106.10 14.58 6.15
N THR A 241 106.13 13.59 5.26
CA THR A 241 107.22 13.35 4.30
C THR A 241 107.07 14.14 2.99
N THR A 242 105.83 14.47 2.58
CA THR A 242 105.59 15.26 1.35
C THR A 242 106.01 16.72 1.50
N TYR A 243 105.95 17.28 2.71
CA TYR A 243 106.32 18.68 2.98
C TYR A 243 107.84 18.94 2.97
N LEU A 244 108.67 17.90 3.15
CA LEU A 244 110.13 18.04 3.19
C LEU A 244 110.74 18.12 1.78
N ASP A 245 110.32 17.25 0.85
CA ASP A 245 110.78 17.29 -0.54
C ASP A 245 110.31 18.59 -1.24
N ASP A 246 109.06 19.00 -1.00
CA ASP A 246 108.52 20.29 -1.47
C ASP A 246 109.31 21.49 -0.94
N SER A 247 109.80 21.42 0.31
CA SER A 247 110.59 22.49 0.90
C SER A 247 112.03 22.53 0.36
N HIS A 248 112.60 21.37 0.04
CA HIS A 248 113.94 21.26 -0.54
C HIS A 248 113.95 21.72 -2.00
N GLU A 249 112.95 21.36 -2.80
CA GLU A 249 112.79 21.88 -4.17
C GLU A 249 112.55 23.38 -4.19
N ARG A 250 111.70 23.91 -3.29
CA ARG A 250 111.53 25.37 -3.15
C ARG A 250 112.83 26.05 -2.75
N LEU A 251 113.61 25.49 -1.83
CA LEU A 251 114.91 26.05 -1.44
C LEU A 251 115.88 26.11 -2.62
N LEU A 252 115.99 25.03 -3.41
CA LEU A 252 116.80 25.01 -4.63
C LEU A 252 116.35 26.06 -5.65
N GLN A 253 115.03 26.21 -5.83
CA GLN A 253 114.46 27.21 -6.72
C GLN A 253 114.74 28.64 -6.23
N PHE A 254 114.67 28.89 -4.93
CA PHE A 254 115.04 30.18 -4.33
C PHE A 254 116.54 30.48 -4.49
N LEU A 255 117.41 29.50 -4.29
CA LEU A 255 118.86 29.69 -4.47
C LEU A 255 119.21 30.00 -5.93
N ARG A 256 118.56 29.35 -6.91
CA ARG A 256 118.69 29.71 -8.34
C ARG A 256 118.14 31.09 -8.70
N GLN A 257 117.05 31.52 -8.05
CA GLN A 257 116.53 32.88 -8.29
C GLN A 257 117.47 33.96 -7.75
N LEU A 258 118.17 33.67 -6.65
CA LEU A 258 119.15 34.58 -6.05
C LEU A 258 120.48 34.61 -6.81
N GLU A 259 120.85 33.52 -7.47
CA GLU A 259 122.01 33.41 -8.35
C GLU A 259 122.07 34.54 -9.41
N ASN A 260 120.96 34.81 -10.09
CA ASN A 260 120.87 35.87 -11.11
C ASN A 260 121.11 37.30 -10.59
N ARG A 261 121.21 37.46 -9.27
CA ARG A 261 121.40 38.75 -8.58
C ARG A 261 122.80 38.88 -7.96
N LEU A 262 123.64 37.85 -8.08
CA LEU A 262 124.97 37.77 -7.47
C LEU A 262 126.07 37.87 -8.53
N PRO A 263 127.21 38.50 -8.24
CA PRO A 263 128.35 38.54 -9.14
C PRO A 263 129.20 37.25 -9.03
N VAL A 264 128.62 36.09 -9.39
CA VAL A 264 129.31 34.78 -9.40
C VAL A 264 129.18 34.14 -10.78
N ASP A 265 130.25 33.47 -11.22
CA ASP A 265 130.23 32.69 -12.46
C ASP A 265 129.32 31.46 -12.31
N GLN A 266 128.42 31.28 -13.27
CA GLN A 266 127.32 30.32 -13.23
C GLN A 266 127.81 28.87 -13.11
N SER A 267 128.92 28.56 -13.78
CA SER A 267 129.58 27.25 -13.69
C SER A 267 130.04 26.92 -12.26
N VAL A 268 130.56 27.91 -11.54
CA VAL A 268 131.09 27.76 -10.18
C VAL A 268 129.95 27.69 -9.17
N PHE A 269 128.89 28.49 -9.34
CA PHE A 269 127.74 28.46 -8.43
C PHE A 269 126.97 27.15 -8.55
N ASP A 270 126.90 26.55 -9.74
CA ASP A 270 126.21 25.28 -9.94
C ASP A 270 126.95 24.04 -9.43
N GLU A 271 128.28 24.10 -9.34
CA GLU A 271 129.08 23.04 -8.74
C GLU A 271 129.07 23.09 -7.19
N MET A 272 128.64 24.20 -6.58
CA MET A 272 128.53 24.34 -5.13
C MET A 272 127.41 23.51 -4.53
N SER A 273 127.65 22.95 -3.34
CA SER A 273 126.61 22.32 -2.53
C SER A 273 125.55 23.33 -2.09
N VAL A 274 124.33 22.86 -1.79
CA VAL A 274 123.20 23.71 -1.35
C VAL A 274 123.58 24.55 -0.11
N ALA A 275 124.39 23.99 0.79
CA ALA A 275 124.87 24.69 1.98
C ALA A 275 125.87 25.80 1.63
N ASP A 276 126.76 25.56 0.67
CA ASP A 276 127.78 26.53 0.26
C ASP A 276 127.15 27.69 -0.53
N ARG A 277 126.19 27.40 -1.42
CA ARG A 277 125.39 28.43 -2.11
C ARG A 277 124.67 29.33 -1.11
N ARG A 278 124.04 28.73 -0.08
CA ARG A 278 123.37 29.47 1.01
C ARG A 278 124.37 30.34 1.77
N ASN A 279 125.52 29.81 2.15
CA ASN A 279 126.52 30.55 2.92
C ASN A 279 127.12 31.71 2.11
N PHE A 280 127.37 31.51 0.81
CA PHE A 280 127.83 32.57 -0.08
C PHE A 280 126.81 33.72 -0.17
N ILE A 281 125.53 33.39 -0.36
CA ILE A 281 124.44 34.39 -0.38
C ILE A 281 124.37 35.15 0.94
N LEU A 282 124.45 34.45 2.08
CA LEU A 282 124.37 35.08 3.39
C LEU A 282 125.56 36.02 3.63
N ASP A 283 126.77 35.65 3.19
CA ASP A 283 127.95 36.50 3.31
C ASP A 283 127.87 37.72 2.37
N TYR A 284 127.35 37.55 1.15
CA TYR A 284 127.08 38.66 0.24
C TYR A 284 126.02 39.62 0.79
N VAL A 285 124.91 39.10 1.33
CA VAL A 285 123.85 39.91 1.95
C VAL A 285 124.38 40.60 3.20
N SER A 286 125.20 39.94 4.01
CA SER A 286 125.83 40.56 5.18
C SER A 286 126.73 41.74 4.78
N LYS A 287 127.51 41.58 3.71
CA LYS A 287 128.33 42.67 3.14
C LYS A 287 127.49 43.77 2.47
N ALA A 288 126.34 43.45 1.87
CA ALA A 288 125.42 44.44 1.29
C ALA A 288 124.57 45.17 2.34
N CYS A 289 124.34 44.56 3.50
CA CYS A 289 123.62 45.12 4.64
C CYS A 289 124.50 45.96 5.58
N THR A 290 125.79 46.17 5.29
CA THR A 290 126.56 47.18 6.01
C THR A 290 125.93 48.56 5.77
N PRO A 291 125.49 49.29 6.81
CA PRO A 291 124.69 50.49 6.64
C PRO A 291 125.50 51.60 5.96
N SER A 292 125.02 52.03 4.79
CA SER A 292 125.46 53.25 4.10
C SER A 292 124.86 54.48 4.79
N PRO A 293 125.66 55.50 5.18
CA PRO A 293 125.17 56.63 5.94
C PRO A 293 124.64 57.72 4.98
N ALA A 294 123.36 57.69 4.62
CA ALA A 294 122.72 58.83 3.96
C ALA A 294 121.19 58.78 3.97
N LYS A 295 120.59 59.20 5.09
CA LYS A 295 119.42 60.10 5.24
C LYS A 295 118.90 59.99 6.67
N SER A 296 118.92 61.10 7.37
CA SER A 296 118.62 61.26 8.80
C SER A 296 117.27 60.66 9.22
N GLU A 297 117.29 59.74 10.17
CA GLU A 297 116.13 59.13 10.84
C GLU A 297 115.17 60.19 11.46
N SER A 298 115.66 61.41 11.67
CA SER A 298 114.94 62.52 12.30
C SER A 298 113.71 63.04 11.53
N GLU A 299 113.65 62.93 10.20
CA GLU A 299 112.48 63.41 9.42
C GLU A 299 111.47 62.30 9.09
N LEU A 300 111.90 61.05 9.07
CA LEU A 300 111.06 59.89 8.73
C LEU A 300 110.15 59.49 9.89
N ALA A 301 110.65 59.55 11.12
CA ALA A 301 109.91 59.20 12.34
C ALA A 301 108.59 60.00 12.51
N PRO A 302 108.55 61.34 12.40
CA PRO A 302 107.30 62.09 12.54
C PRO A 302 106.30 61.85 11.38
N ARG A 303 106.77 61.56 10.16
CA ARG A 303 105.89 61.20 9.03
C ARG A 303 105.26 59.82 9.21
N LEU A 304 106.04 58.84 9.67
CA LEU A 304 105.53 57.50 10.02
C LEU A 304 104.53 57.58 11.17
N HIS A 305 104.84 58.34 12.23
CA HIS A 305 103.93 58.54 13.36
C HIS A 305 102.59 59.15 12.91
N LYS A 306 102.60 60.20 12.08
CA LYS A 306 101.37 60.76 11.49
C LYS A 306 100.60 59.76 10.63
N ARG A 307 101.30 58.88 9.90
CA ARG A 307 100.64 57.84 9.07
C ARG A 307 100.01 56.75 9.95
N VAL A 308 100.71 56.30 10.99
CA VAL A 308 100.20 55.34 11.97
C VAL A 308 98.96 55.89 12.67
N GLN A 309 99.00 57.15 13.13
CA GLN A 309 97.84 57.79 13.75
C GLN A 309 96.63 57.83 12.82
N ARG A 310 96.80 58.25 11.55
CA ARG A 310 95.69 58.25 10.58
C ARG A 310 95.12 56.86 10.33
N LEU A 311 95.98 55.85 10.20
CA LEU A 311 95.52 54.46 10.00
C LEU A 311 94.80 53.93 11.24
N GLN A 312 95.22 54.34 12.44
CA GLN A 312 94.56 54.00 13.69
C GLN A 312 93.19 54.69 13.80
N ASP A 313 93.10 55.98 13.46
CA ASP A 313 91.84 56.73 13.42
C ASP A 313 90.88 56.13 12.37
N ASP A 314 91.39 55.77 11.18
CA ASP A 314 90.63 55.10 10.13
C ASP A 314 90.12 53.71 10.58
N LEU A 315 90.94 52.95 11.33
CA LEU A 315 90.56 51.65 11.90
C LEU A 315 89.45 51.82 12.94
N VAL A 316 89.61 52.76 13.89
CA VAL A 316 88.60 53.06 14.92
C VAL A 316 87.29 53.55 14.29
N SER A 317 87.37 54.37 13.24
CA SER A 317 86.19 54.83 12.48
C SER A 317 85.46 53.66 11.80
N ARG A 318 86.19 52.74 11.16
CA ARG A 318 85.62 51.52 10.57
C ARG A 318 85.03 50.58 11.62
N ASP A 319 85.68 50.41 12.76
CA ASP A 319 85.16 49.60 13.87
C ASP A 319 83.85 50.17 14.42
N LEU A 320 83.75 51.50 14.53
CA LEU A 320 82.51 52.17 14.93
C LEU A 320 81.39 51.97 13.90
N GLN A 321 81.72 52.05 12.59
CA GLN A 321 80.78 51.75 11.52
C GLN A 321 80.32 50.28 11.59
N LEU A 322 81.24 49.32 11.76
CA LEU A 322 80.90 47.90 11.90
C LEU A 322 79.96 47.66 13.08
N LYS A 323 80.23 48.25 14.26
CA LYS A 323 79.32 48.17 15.41
C LYS A 323 77.94 48.76 15.09
N THR A 324 77.89 49.86 14.33
CA THR A 324 76.62 50.47 13.90
C THR A 324 75.85 49.55 12.96
N TRP A 325 76.53 48.91 12.00
CA TRP A 325 75.94 47.94 11.09
C TRP A 325 75.46 46.68 11.82
N GLN A 326 76.25 46.14 12.74
CA GLN A 326 75.86 45.01 13.58
C GLN A 326 74.59 45.32 14.39
N ASN A 327 74.52 46.49 15.03
CA ASN A 327 73.32 46.93 15.74
C ASN A 327 72.10 47.08 14.80
N LYS A 328 72.31 47.54 13.57
CA LYS A 328 71.23 47.65 12.57
C LYS A 328 70.74 46.27 12.12
N VAL A 329 71.64 45.32 11.89
CA VAL A 329 71.29 43.92 11.57
C VAL A 329 70.50 43.30 12.70
N ALA A 330 70.97 43.42 13.96
CA ALA A 330 70.25 42.90 15.12
C ALA A 330 68.82 43.46 15.25
N LYS A 331 68.64 44.77 15.00
CA LYS A 331 67.30 45.39 14.99
C LYS A 331 66.40 44.88 13.86
N LEU A 332 66.96 44.66 12.67
CA LEU A 332 66.20 44.11 11.54
C LEU A 332 65.82 42.65 11.77
N GLU A 333 66.70 41.87 12.39
CA GLU A 333 66.42 40.49 12.79
C GLU A 333 65.31 40.44 13.85
N GLU A 334 65.35 41.30 14.87
CA GLU A 334 64.28 41.41 15.87
C GLU A 334 62.94 41.79 15.24
N GLN A 335 62.93 42.79 14.34
CA GLN A 335 61.73 43.18 13.60
C GLN A 335 61.18 42.05 12.74
N LEU A 336 62.05 41.28 12.09
CA LEU A 336 61.66 40.14 11.26
C LEU A 336 61.07 39.01 12.12
N VAL A 337 61.62 38.73 13.30
CA VAL A 337 61.05 37.77 14.25
C VAL A 337 59.68 38.23 14.74
N LEU A 338 59.52 39.50 15.10
CA LEU A 338 58.23 40.07 15.52
C LEU A 338 57.20 40.03 14.39
N ALA A 339 57.59 40.34 13.16
CA ALA A 339 56.73 40.26 11.98
C ALA A 339 56.25 38.82 11.72
N ARG A 340 57.17 37.84 11.77
CA ARG A 340 56.82 36.41 11.63
C ARG A 340 55.88 35.93 12.73
N LYS A 341 56.09 36.38 13.97
CA LYS A 341 55.19 36.05 15.08
C LYS A 341 53.80 36.64 14.86
N GLY A 342 53.72 37.91 14.43
CA GLY A 342 52.45 38.57 14.10
C GLY A 342 51.72 37.89 12.94
N GLU A 343 52.43 37.45 11.91
CA GLU A 343 51.88 36.68 10.79
C GLU A 343 51.32 35.33 11.26
N ALA A 344 52.08 34.59 12.08
CA ALA A 344 51.62 33.32 12.64
C ALA A 344 50.35 33.48 13.50
N GLU A 345 50.29 34.50 14.36
CA GLU A 345 49.11 34.82 15.17
C GLU A 345 47.90 35.22 14.30
N ALA A 346 48.13 35.95 13.19
CA ALA A 346 47.07 36.31 12.25
C ALA A 346 46.50 35.09 11.53
N VAL A 347 47.37 34.18 11.06
CA VAL A 347 46.96 32.92 10.44
C VAL A 347 46.19 32.03 11.43
N GLU A 348 46.65 31.92 12.68
CA GLU A 348 45.93 31.17 13.71
C GLU A 348 44.53 31.75 13.97
N LYS A 349 44.41 33.07 14.11
CA LYS A 349 43.11 33.74 14.28
C LYS A 349 42.19 33.52 13.07
N GLN A 350 42.74 33.57 11.86
CA GLN A 350 41.97 33.32 10.64
C GLN A 350 41.44 31.88 10.61
N THR A 351 42.30 30.88 10.85
CA THR A 351 41.88 29.48 10.86
C THR A 351 40.84 29.18 11.94
N LEU A 352 40.96 29.77 13.13
CA LEU A 352 39.95 29.65 14.19
C LEU A 352 38.61 30.30 13.79
N ALA A 353 38.64 31.45 13.10
CA ALA A 353 37.44 32.10 12.60
C ALA A 353 36.75 31.25 11.53
N GLU A 354 37.51 30.69 10.59
CA GLU A 354 37.01 29.77 9.55
C GLU A 354 36.41 28.50 10.16
N GLN A 355 37.06 27.90 11.16
CA GLN A 355 36.53 26.74 11.88
C GLN A 355 35.20 27.07 12.58
N ARG A 356 35.10 28.24 13.23
CA ARG A 356 33.84 28.69 13.86
C ARG A 356 32.74 28.93 12.83
N ALA A 357 33.05 29.56 11.70
CA ALA A 357 32.10 29.77 10.61
C ALA A 357 31.60 28.43 10.03
N ASN A 358 32.49 27.46 9.83
CA ASN A 358 32.13 26.12 9.36
C ASN A 358 31.26 25.36 10.37
N ARG A 359 31.55 25.45 11.67
CA ARG A 359 30.70 24.87 12.72
C ARG A 359 29.32 25.52 12.75
N LEU A 360 29.25 26.84 12.61
CA LEU A 360 27.98 27.57 12.57
C LEU A 360 27.13 27.13 11.36
N LYS A 361 27.71 27.02 10.17
CA LYS A 361 27.02 26.49 8.98
C LYS A 361 26.51 25.06 9.18
N LYS A 362 27.31 24.18 9.80
CA LYS A 362 26.88 22.80 10.12
C LYS A 362 25.68 22.81 11.07
N ASN A 363 25.76 23.58 12.14
CA ASN A 363 24.67 23.72 13.10
C ASN A 363 23.42 24.29 12.43
N GLU A 364 23.53 25.29 11.56
CA GLU A 364 22.39 25.84 10.80
C GLU A 364 21.73 24.78 9.91
N MET A 365 22.52 23.97 9.20
CA MET A 365 21.99 22.86 8.39
C MET A 365 21.26 21.82 9.25
N GLU A 366 21.82 21.43 10.39
CA GLU A 366 21.16 20.52 11.34
C GLU A 366 19.88 21.12 11.91
N THR A 367 19.90 22.41 12.27
CA THR A 367 18.72 23.11 12.79
C THR A 367 17.61 23.15 11.74
N ASN A 368 17.95 23.40 10.48
CA ASN A 368 17.00 23.39 9.36
C ASN A 368 16.45 21.98 9.09
N ARG A 369 17.30 20.95 9.17
CA ARG A 369 16.87 19.55 9.09
C ARG A 369 15.86 19.21 10.20
N LEU A 370 16.19 19.53 11.45
CA LEU A 370 15.30 19.29 12.59
C LEU A 370 13.98 20.07 12.49
N LYS A 371 14.00 21.30 11.96
CA LYS A 371 12.77 22.07 11.68
C LYS A 371 11.91 21.38 10.62
N ASN A 372 12.51 20.86 9.55
CA ASN A 372 11.78 20.14 8.51
C ASN A 372 11.18 18.84 9.06
N GLU A 373 11.94 18.07 9.83
CA GLU A 373 11.44 16.87 10.52
C GLU A 373 10.29 17.20 11.48
N ALA A 374 10.41 18.29 12.26
CA ALA A 374 9.33 18.74 13.14
C ALA A 374 8.05 19.15 12.38
N LEU A 375 8.19 19.78 11.20
CA LEU A 375 7.05 20.10 10.34
C LEU A 375 6.41 18.83 9.75
N GLN A 376 7.22 17.87 9.29
CA GLN A 376 6.71 16.59 8.81
C GLN A 376 5.97 15.82 9.90
N LEU A 377 6.51 15.76 11.12
CA LEU A 377 5.86 15.10 12.26
C LEU A 377 4.54 15.77 12.63
N LYS A 378 4.45 17.12 12.55
CA LYS A 378 3.18 17.84 12.76
C LYS A 378 2.14 17.50 11.69
N LEU A 379 2.55 17.40 10.42
CA LEU A 379 1.66 16.98 9.34
C LEU A 379 1.16 15.55 9.56
N GLN A 380 2.06 14.61 9.84
CA GLN A 380 1.68 13.23 10.15
C GLN A 380 0.75 13.13 11.36
N LEU A 381 0.96 13.95 12.39
CA LEU A 381 0.09 13.98 13.56
C LEU A 381 -1.31 14.49 13.21
N LYS A 382 -1.40 15.51 12.35
CA LYS A 382 -2.68 15.98 11.80
C LYS A 382 -3.37 14.87 11.00
N ASP A 383 -2.66 14.22 10.07
CA ASP A 383 -3.21 13.14 9.26
C ASP A 383 -3.70 11.97 10.12
N LYS A 384 -2.95 11.61 11.16
CA LYS A 384 -3.35 10.58 12.15
C LYS A 384 -4.59 11.02 12.94
N LYS A 385 -4.71 12.30 13.30
CA LYS A 385 -5.90 12.83 13.96
C LYS A 385 -7.12 12.74 13.04
N ASP A 386 -6.99 13.17 11.80
CA ASP A 386 -8.07 13.11 10.80
C ASP A 386 -8.46 11.66 10.46
N ALA A 387 -7.50 10.73 10.46
CA ALA A 387 -7.77 9.30 10.32
C ALA A 387 -8.49 8.72 11.55
N LYS A 388 -8.13 9.16 12.76
CA LYS A 388 -8.81 8.78 14.00
C LYS A 388 -10.25 9.27 14.03
N GLU A 389 -10.50 10.52 13.66
CA GLU A 389 -11.86 11.10 13.58
C GLU A 389 -12.72 10.30 12.58
N ARG A 390 -12.18 9.99 11.39
CA ARG A 390 -12.87 9.13 10.40
C ARG A 390 -13.15 7.71 10.91
N LEU A 391 -12.23 7.13 11.68
CA LEU A 391 -12.43 5.80 12.28
C LEU A 391 -13.51 5.84 13.36
N GLU A 392 -13.54 6.89 14.19
CA GLU A 392 -14.57 7.09 15.21
C GLU A 392 -15.95 7.23 14.56
N GLU A 393 -16.08 8.01 13.47
CA GLU A 393 -17.32 8.10 12.69
C GLU A 393 -17.73 6.75 12.09
N SER A 394 -16.79 6.01 11.48
CA SER A 394 -17.07 4.69 10.92
C SER A 394 -17.53 3.71 12.00
N THR A 395 -16.93 3.76 13.18
CA THR A 395 -17.30 2.92 14.32
C THR A 395 -18.72 3.24 14.79
N GLN A 396 -19.09 4.52 14.84
CA GLN A 396 -20.47 4.93 15.17
C GLN A 396 -21.49 4.41 14.13
N ARG A 397 -21.16 4.47 12.83
CA ARG A 397 -22.02 3.90 11.78
C ARG A 397 -22.17 2.38 11.92
N VAL A 398 -21.09 1.67 12.25
CA VAL A 398 -21.15 0.22 12.50
C VAL A 398 -22.07 -0.08 13.69
N LEU A 399 -21.95 0.64 14.80
CA LEU A 399 -22.84 0.47 15.97
C LEU A 399 -24.33 0.70 15.61
N GLN A 400 -24.63 1.71 14.79
CA GLN A 400 -25.99 1.95 14.29
C GLN A 400 -26.49 0.82 13.40
N LEU A 401 -25.62 0.28 12.52
CA LEU A 401 -25.97 -0.86 11.69
C LEU A 401 -26.20 -2.12 12.54
N GLU A 402 -25.37 -2.38 13.54
CA GLU A 402 -25.54 -3.50 14.49
C GLU A 402 -26.85 -3.38 15.28
N GLU A 403 -27.25 -2.18 15.68
CA GLU A 403 -28.57 -1.94 16.26
C GLU A 403 -29.71 -2.22 15.25
N SER A 404 -29.56 -1.77 14.01
CA SER A 404 -30.56 -2.06 12.96
C SER A 404 -30.71 -3.56 12.67
N VAL A 405 -29.60 -4.30 12.68
CA VAL A 405 -29.58 -5.77 12.49
C VAL A 405 -30.29 -6.46 13.65
N ARG A 406 -29.99 -6.08 14.90
CA ARG A 406 -30.68 -6.63 16.08
C ARG A 406 -32.19 -6.38 16.03
N ASN A 407 -32.62 -5.18 15.62
CA ASN A 407 -34.04 -4.85 15.46
C ASN A 407 -34.71 -5.71 14.37
N LEU A 408 -34.02 -5.97 13.26
CA LEU A 408 -34.52 -6.84 12.19
C LEU A 408 -34.60 -8.31 12.63
N GLU A 409 -33.62 -8.79 13.39
CA GLU A 409 -33.65 -10.13 13.97
C GLU A 409 -34.82 -10.30 14.95
N GLU A 410 -35.07 -9.31 15.80
CA GLU A 410 -36.21 -9.32 16.71
C GLU A 410 -37.54 -9.32 15.94
N LEU A 411 -37.65 -8.50 14.88
CA LEU A 411 -38.84 -8.46 14.03
C LEU A 411 -39.05 -9.78 13.28
N LYS A 412 -37.98 -10.40 12.77
CA LYS A 412 -38.02 -11.75 12.15
C LYS A 412 -38.51 -12.79 13.15
N LEU A 413 -38.03 -12.75 14.40
CA LEU A 413 -38.49 -13.67 15.45
C LEU A 413 -39.97 -13.46 15.78
N ARG A 414 -40.42 -12.20 15.93
CA ARG A 414 -41.83 -11.87 16.14
C ARG A 414 -42.72 -12.35 14.99
N GLN A 415 -42.28 -12.17 13.75
CA GLN A 415 -43.00 -12.68 12.57
C GLN A 415 -43.04 -14.20 12.52
N ALA A 416 -41.92 -14.89 12.82
CA ALA A 416 -41.87 -16.34 12.88
C ALA A 416 -42.84 -16.90 13.93
N ASN A 417 -42.88 -16.28 15.13
CA ASN A 417 -43.85 -16.63 16.17
C ASN A 417 -45.28 -16.40 15.71
N ARG A 418 -45.56 -15.27 15.06
CA ARG A 418 -46.91 -14.97 14.54
C ARG A 418 -47.36 -15.95 13.44
N ILE A 419 -46.45 -16.35 12.55
CA ILE A 419 -46.71 -17.37 11.55
C ILE A 419 -47.01 -18.72 12.24
N GLY A 420 -46.21 -19.08 13.25
CA GLY A 420 -46.45 -20.29 14.06
C GLY A 420 -47.85 -20.29 14.70
N GLU A 421 -48.25 -19.19 15.33
CA GLU A 421 -49.60 -19.02 15.89
C GLU A 421 -50.69 -19.20 14.81
N LEU A 422 -50.54 -18.55 13.66
CA LEU A 422 -51.52 -18.67 12.57
C LEU A 422 -51.62 -20.09 12.01
N ILE A 423 -50.50 -20.80 11.90
CA ILE A 423 -50.48 -22.22 11.51
C ILE A 423 -51.27 -23.04 12.55
N THR A 424 -51.03 -22.86 13.85
CA THR A 424 -51.76 -23.60 14.89
C THR A 424 -53.26 -23.26 14.92
N CYS A 425 -53.64 -22.00 14.70
CA CYS A 425 -55.04 -21.59 14.54
C CYS A 425 -55.69 -22.28 13.33
N LEU A 426 -54.98 -22.32 12.20
CA LEU A 426 -55.48 -22.94 10.97
C LEU A 426 -55.60 -24.47 11.13
N GLU A 427 -54.64 -25.11 11.79
CA GLU A 427 -54.71 -26.55 12.10
C GLU A 427 -55.85 -26.89 13.06
N THR A 428 -56.07 -26.08 14.09
CA THR A 428 -57.19 -26.28 15.03
C THR A 428 -58.55 -26.03 14.36
N GLU A 429 -58.66 -25.05 13.47
CA GLU A 429 -59.86 -24.81 12.67
C GLU A 429 -60.12 -25.95 11.66
N LYS A 430 -59.08 -26.45 10.98
CA LYS A 430 -59.16 -27.66 10.15
C LYS A 430 -59.59 -28.89 10.96
N ALA A 431 -59.05 -29.08 12.16
CA ALA A 431 -59.45 -30.18 13.03
C ALA A 431 -60.92 -30.05 13.49
N ALA A 432 -61.37 -28.83 13.80
CA ALA A 432 -62.75 -28.56 14.19
C ALA A 432 -63.73 -28.78 13.03
N THR A 433 -63.40 -28.30 11.82
CA THR A 433 -64.24 -28.48 10.62
C THR A 433 -64.31 -29.94 10.19
N THR A 434 -63.19 -30.66 10.16
CA THR A 434 -63.18 -32.11 9.86
C THR A 434 -63.97 -32.91 10.89
N LYS A 435 -63.87 -32.55 12.19
CA LYS A 435 -64.69 -33.18 13.23
C LYS A 435 -66.18 -32.91 13.04
N LYS A 436 -66.58 -31.68 12.70
CA LYS A 436 -67.99 -31.33 12.39
C LYS A 436 -68.52 -32.10 11.19
N LEU A 437 -67.74 -32.17 10.11
CA LEU A 437 -68.08 -32.95 8.91
C LEU A 437 -68.31 -34.42 9.24
N ARG A 438 -67.40 -35.05 10.00
CA ARG A 438 -67.56 -36.44 10.46
C ARG A 438 -68.82 -36.62 11.30
N GLN A 439 -69.07 -35.72 12.26
CA GLN A 439 -70.28 -35.79 13.09
C GLN A 439 -71.55 -35.67 12.23
N GLN A 440 -71.57 -34.78 11.25
CA GLN A 440 -72.71 -34.61 10.35
C GLN A 440 -72.91 -35.84 9.45
N GLU A 441 -71.83 -36.44 8.92
CA GLU A 441 -71.90 -37.71 8.17
C GLU A 441 -72.43 -38.86 9.03
N GLU A 442 -72.01 -38.93 10.29
CA GLU A 442 -72.42 -39.96 11.23
C GLU A 442 -73.89 -39.77 11.64
N GLU A 443 -74.33 -38.54 11.92
CA GLU A 443 -75.75 -38.20 12.13
C GLU A 443 -76.62 -38.53 10.90
N GLN A 444 -76.15 -38.22 9.68
CA GLN A 444 -76.88 -38.59 8.47
C GLN A 444 -76.94 -40.11 8.27
N ARG A 445 -75.84 -40.83 8.53
CA ARG A 445 -75.84 -42.30 8.52
C ARG A 445 -76.81 -42.88 9.55
N GLU A 446 -76.85 -42.34 10.75
CA GLU A 446 -77.81 -42.77 11.77
C GLU A 446 -79.25 -42.54 11.32
N ARG A 447 -79.56 -41.36 10.76
CA ARG A 447 -80.89 -41.06 10.20
C ARG A 447 -81.28 -42.01 9.07
N PHE A 448 -80.37 -42.24 8.11
CA PHE A 448 -80.60 -43.22 7.05
C PHE A 448 -80.81 -44.63 7.60
N ASN A 449 -80.04 -45.04 8.59
CA ASN A 449 -80.21 -46.36 9.21
C ASN A 449 -81.53 -46.49 9.98
N THR A 450 -82.02 -45.41 10.61
CA THR A 450 -83.34 -45.41 11.25
C THR A 450 -84.47 -45.48 10.21
N GLU A 451 -84.39 -44.68 9.16
CA GLU A 451 -85.36 -44.71 8.05
C GLU A 451 -85.38 -46.09 7.37
N LEU A 452 -84.21 -46.68 7.13
CA LEU A 452 -84.09 -48.01 6.54
C LEU A 452 -84.66 -49.09 7.47
N ARG A 453 -84.52 -48.94 8.78
CA ARG A 453 -85.15 -49.83 9.78
C ARG A 453 -86.67 -49.69 9.78
N GLU A 454 -87.19 -48.46 9.73
CA GLU A 454 -88.63 -48.18 9.66
C GLU A 454 -89.24 -48.73 8.36
N VAL A 455 -88.56 -48.54 7.22
CA VAL A 455 -88.99 -49.10 5.92
C VAL A 455 -88.96 -50.63 5.94
N ASN A 456 -87.92 -51.25 6.48
CA ASN A 456 -87.88 -52.70 6.63
C ASN A 456 -89.00 -53.21 7.54
N GLN A 457 -89.30 -52.50 8.63
CA GLN A 457 -90.41 -52.85 9.50
C GLN A 457 -91.76 -52.76 8.77
N MET A 458 -91.98 -51.70 7.99
CA MET A 458 -93.19 -51.58 7.15
C MET A 458 -93.26 -52.67 6.07
N LEU A 459 -92.13 -53.05 5.47
CA LEU A 459 -92.07 -54.16 4.50
C LEU A 459 -92.39 -55.51 5.16
N ASP A 460 -91.86 -55.76 6.36
CA ASP A 460 -92.18 -56.97 7.12
C ASP A 460 -93.67 -57.00 7.48
N GLU A 461 -94.25 -55.88 7.91
CA GLU A 461 -95.69 -55.75 8.16
C GLU A 461 -96.53 -56.04 6.91
N LEU A 462 -96.20 -55.45 5.76
CA LEU A 462 -96.86 -55.73 4.48
C LEU A 462 -96.69 -57.18 4.04
N ARG A 463 -95.53 -57.80 4.31
CA ARG A 463 -95.30 -59.21 4.01
C ARG A 463 -96.16 -60.11 4.89
N THR A 464 -96.22 -59.85 6.20
CA THR A 464 -97.10 -60.60 7.10
C THR A 464 -98.56 -60.45 6.71
N GLU A 465 -98.98 -59.24 6.33
CA GLU A 465 -100.33 -58.98 5.81
C GLU A 465 -100.60 -59.77 4.52
N SER A 466 -99.66 -59.77 3.58
CA SER A 466 -99.79 -60.53 2.33
C SER A 466 -99.90 -62.04 2.60
N GLU A 467 -99.11 -62.56 3.54
CA GLU A 467 -99.19 -63.96 3.99
C GLU A 467 -100.53 -64.26 4.66
N GLU A 468 -101.07 -63.38 5.52
CA GLU A 468 -102.39 -63.51 6.14
C GLU A 468 -103.53 -63.50 5.10
N LEU A 469 -103.50 -62.59 4.13
CA LEU A 469 -104.47 -62.50 3.05
C LEU A 469 -104.40 -63.74 2.14
N HIS A 470 -103.20 -64.21 1.83
CA HIS A 470 -103.00 -65.45 1.07
C HIS A 470 -103.53 -66.67 1.82
N ASN A 471 -103.23 -66.78 3.12
CA ASN A 471 -103.74 -67.86 3.97
C ASN A 471 -105.28 -67.84 4.04
N PHE A 472 -105.89 -66.65 4.16
CA PHE A 472 -107.34 -66.50 4.10
C PHE A 472 -107.91 -66.93 2.75
N ARG A 473 -107.30 -66.49 1.64
CA ARG A 473 -107.68 -66.90 0.27
C ARG A 473 -107.61 -68.41 0.11
N ASP A 474 -106.57 -69.05 0.63
CA ASP A 474 -106.40 -70.51 0.60
C ASP A 474 -107.48 -71.23 1.42
N ILE A 475 -107.78 -70.76 2.64
CA ILE A 475 -108.87 -71.32 3.46
C ILE A 475 -110.22 -71.22 2.72
N VAL A 476 -110.53 -70.07 2.12
CA VAL A 476 -111.75 -69.88 1.33
C VAL A 476 -111.76 -70.77 0.09
N GLY A 477 -110.64 -70.90 -0.62
CA GLY A 477 -110.47 -71.82 -1.74
C GLY A 477 -110.76 -73.27 -1.35
N ARG A 478 -110.22 -73.73 -0.23
CA ARG A 478 -110.52 -75.07 0.32
C ARG A 478 -111.99 -75.23 0.70
N LEU A 479 -112.62 -74.22 1.28
CA LEU A 479 -114.06 -74.22 1.62
C LEU A 479 -114.96 -74.29 0.37
N LEU A 480 -114.55 -73.66 -0.73
CA LEU A 480 -115.30 -73.61 -1.98
C LEU A 480 -114.91 -74.69 -3.00
N GLY A 481 -113.87 -75.47 -2.74
CA GLY A 481 -113.33 -76.47 -3.67
C GLY A 481 -112.60 -75.88 -4.89
N MET A 482 -112.12 -74.64 -4.78
CA MET A 482 -111.39 -73.90 -5.82
C MET A 482 -109.89 -73.83 -5.49
N ARG A 483 -109.05 -73.66 -6.52
CA ARG A 483 -107.61 -73.40 -6.29
C ARG A 483 -107.41 -71.95 -5.88
N VAL A 484 -106.36 -71.72 -5.09
CA VAL A 484 -106.04 -70.41 -4.51
C VAL A 484 -105.78 -69.34 -5.57
N ASP A 485 -105.26 -69.72 -6.73
CA ASP A 485 -104.96 -68.80 -7.84
C ASP A 485 -106.19 -68.48 -8.71
N ASP A 486 -107.29 -69.22 -8.55
CA ASP A 486 -108.55 -69.01 -9.27
C ASP A 486 -109.51 -68.05 -8.51
N LEU A 487 -109.07 -67.51 -7.37
CA LEU A 487 -109.81 -66.55 -6.52
C LEU A 487 -109.17 -65.16 -6.58
N ASP A 488 -110.00 -64.13 -6.67
CA ASP A 488 -109.56 -62.74 -6.61
C ASP A 488 -108.87 -62.42 -5.27
N GLU A 489 -107.96 -61.45 -5.29
CA GLU A 489 -107.17 -61.06 -4.13
C GLU A 489 -108.07 -60.42 -3.06
N PRO A 490 -108.15 -60.99 -1.84
CA PRO A 490 -109.04 -60.48 -0.81
C PRO A 490 -108.54 -59.14 -0.28
N SER A 491 -109.45 -58.20 0.01
CA SER A 491 -109.10 -56.94 0.66
C SER A 491 -109.07 -57.07 2.19
N LYS A 492 -108.21 -56.29 2.84
CA LYS A 492 -108.06 -56.26 4.31
C LYS A 492 -109.37 -55.96 5.05
N GLU A 493 -110.26 -55.21 4.41
CA GLU A 493 -111.59 -54.87 4.93
C GLU A 493 -112.49 -56.09 5.08
N ILE A 494 -112.39 -57.06 4.16
CA ILE A 494 -113.15 -58.32 4.22
C ILE A 494 -112.65 -59.15 5.40
N LEU A 495 -111.33 -59.24 5.57
CA LEU A 495 -110.71 -59.99 6.67
C LEU A 495 -111.08 -59.37 8.03
N HIS A 496 -111.01 -58.04 8.17
CA HIS A 496 -111.48 -57.32 9.36
C HIS A 496 -112.99 -57.47 9.60
N GLY A 497 -113.81 -57.49 8.56
CA GLY A 497 -115.25 -57.72 8.66
C GLY A 497 -115.57 -59.11 9.22
N VAL A 498 -114.87 -60.13 8.73
CA VAL A 498 -114.99 -61.52 9.23
C VAL A 498 -114.46 -61.64 10.65
N GLU A 499 -113.31 -61.04 10.96
CA GLU A 499 -112.74 -61.06 12.31
C GLU A 499 -113.62 -60.33 13.33
N LYS A 500 -114.24 -59.21 12.93
CA LYS A 500 -115.21 -58.49 13.75
C LYS A 500 -116.47 -59.32 14.01
N LEU A 501 -116.99 -60.02 13.00
CA LEU A 501 -118.10 -60.95 13.16
C LEU A 501 -117.72 -62.15 14.05
N LEU A 502 -116.49 -62.65 13.95
CA LEU A 502 -115.95 -63.71 14.80
C LEU A 502 -115.73 -63.24 16.25
N LYS A 503 -115.27 -62.00 16.47
CA LYS A 503 -115.17 -61.39 17.80
C LYS A 503 -116.55 -61.12 18.40
N GLU A 504 -117.51 -60.62 17.62
CA GLU A 504 -118.89 -60.40 18.05
C GLU A 504 -119.63 -61.73 18.33
N SER A 505 -119.30 -62.80 17.62
CA SER A 505 -119.83 -64.15 17.89
C SER A 505 -119.08 -64.91 19.00
N GLY A 506 -117.79 -64.65 19.21
CA GLY A 506 -116.96 -65.20 20.29
C GLY A 506 -117.13 -64.50 21.64
N SER A 507 -117.70 -63.29 21.66
CA SER A 507 -117.99 -62.53 22.89
C SER A 507 -119.11 -63.16 23.74
N ASN A 508 -119.86 -64.13 23.22
CA ASN A 508 -120.97 -64.79 23.91
C ASN A 508 -120.60 -66.13 24.59
N SER A 509 -119.34 -66.56 24.58
CA SER A 509 -118.94 -67.74 25.36
C SER A 509 -117.53 -67.62 25.93
N LEU A 510 -117.43 -67.15 27.19
CA LEU A 510 -116.59 -67.72 28.25
C LEU A 510 -116.36 -66.70 29.38
N HIS A 511 -117.36 -66.58 30.26
CA HIS A 511 -117.11 -66.37 31.67
C HIS A 511 -116.70 -67.71 32.31
N ARG A 512 -115.42 -67.92 32.66
CA ARG A 512 -114.97 -68.44 33.97
C ARG A 512 -113.46 -68.71 34.04
N SER A 513 -112.81 -67.94 34.91
CA SER A 513 -111.75 -68.31 35.86
C SER A 513 -110.41 -68.86 35.36
N THR A 514 -109.35 -68.07 35.49
CA THR A 514 -108.47 -68.15 36.69
C THR A 514 -107.53 -66.95 36.80
N THR A 515 -107.45 -66.45 38.03
CA THR A 515 -106.52 -65.44 38.56
C THR A 515 -105.08 -65.92 38.58
N PHE A 516 -104.12 -65.08 38.16
CA PHE A 516 -102.78 -65.00 38.76
C PHE A 516 -102.23 -63.57 38.61
N ILE A 517 -101.83 -62.96 39.74
CA ILE A 517 -101.24 -61.62 39.87
C ILE A 517 -99.70 -61.77 40.07
N PRO A 518 -98.90 -60.69 40.22
CA PRO A 518 -97.98 -60.13 39.23
C PRO A 518 -96.50 -60.30 39.64
N ARG A 519 -95.53 -59.98 38.76
CA ARG A 519 -94.20 -59.52 39.22
C ARG A 519 -93.63 -58.42 38.33
N SER A 520 -93.59 -57.23 38.92
CA SER A 520 -92.68 -56.14 38.60
C SER A 520 -91.25 -56.54 38.98
N ILE A 521 -90.29 -56.30 38.09
CA ILE A 521 -88.86 -56.17 38.43
C ILE A 521 -88.26 -55.06 37.56
N SER A 522 -88.07 -53.88 38.14
CA SER A 522 -86.94 -53.01 37.80
C SER A 522 -85.65 -53.69 38.28
N PRO A 523 -84.50 -53.47 37.61
CA PRO A 523 -83.47 -52.77 38.37
C PRO A 523 -82.55 -51.83 37.58
N ARG A 524 -82.24 -50.73 38.28
CA ARG A 524 -80.91 -50.17 38.53
C ARG A 524 -80.18 -49.39 37.44
N ARG A 525 -80.21 -48.07 37.64
CA ARG A 525 -79.01 -47.21 37.71
C ARG A 525 -77.76 -47.98 38.17
N VAL A 526 -76.69 -47.86 37.40
CA VAL A 526 -75.33 -47.75 37.94
C VAL A 526 -74.79 -46.40 37.51
N ALA A 527 -74.74 -45.48 38.47
CA ALA A 527 -73.79 -44.40 38.45
C ALA A 527 -72.42 -44.97 38.85
N ARG A 528 -71.39 -44.69 38.05
CA ARG A 528 -70.03 -44.51 38.54
C ARG A 528 -69.42 -43.30 37.84
N GLY A 529 -69.31 -42.22 38.61
CA GLY A 529 -68.30 -41.20 38.35
C GLY A 529 -66.94 -41.67 38.90
N SER A 530 -65.89 -41.11 38.31
CA SER A 530 -64.54 -40.83 38.85
C SER A 530 -63.83 -40.11 37.67
N SER A 531 -63.55 -38.81 37.67
CA SER A 531 -62.78 -37.98 38.61
C SER A 531 -61.38 -38.53 38.91
N ALA A 532 -60.39 -37.99 38.20
CA ALA A 532 -59.03 -37.65 38.65
C ALA A 532 -58.51 -36.67 37.57
N ARG A 533 -58.36 -35.36 37.80
CA ARG A 533 -57.49 -34.63 38.74
C ARG A 533 -56.00 -34.97 38.58
N MET A 534 -55.30 -34.00 37.98
CA MET A 534 -53.92 -33.54 38.21
C MET A 534 -52.77 -34.52 37.97
N GLY A 535 -51.91 -34.13 37.03
CA GLY A 535 -50.54 -34.60 36.88
C GLY A 535 -49.68 -33.52 36.21
N SER A 536 -49.49 -32.41 36.92
CA SER A 536 -48.36 -31.51 36.68
C SER A 536 -47.09 -32.20 37.18
N THR A 537 -46.08 -32.35 36.31
CA THR A 537 -44.68 -32.44 36.75
C THR A 537 -43.76 -31.77 35.73
N HIS A 538 -42.98 -30.84 36.28
CA HIS A 538 -41.76 -30.25 35.72
C HIS A 538 -40.79 -31.22 35.05
N GLY A 539 -40.16 -30.75 33.97
CA GLY A 539 -38.74 -30.40 33.95
C GLY A 539 -37.71 -31.52 33.74
N LYS A 540 -36.94 -31.39 32.65
CA LYS A 540 -35.47 -31.59 32.50
C LYS A 540 -35.14 -31.40 31.00
N PHE A 541 -34.47 -30.34 30.57
CA PHE A 541 -33.02 -30.09 30.60
C PHE A 541 -32.14 -31.23 30.05
N ILE A 542 -31.15 -30.81 29.25
CA ILE A 542 -29.95 -31.50 28.71
C ILE A 542 -30.23 -32.18 27.35
N LYS A 543 -29.56 -31.86 26.23
CA LYS A 543 -28.26 -31.22 25.98
C LYS A 543 -28.29 -30.45 24.65
#